data_AF-A0A6N9BG81-F1
#
_entry.id   AF-A0A6N9BG81-F1
#
_cell.length_a   1.000
_cell.length_b   1.000
_cell.length_c   1.000
_cell.angle_alpha   90.00
_cell.angle_beta   90.00
_cell.angle_gamma   90.00
#
_symmetry.space_group_name_H-M   'P 1'
#
loop_
_entity.id
_entity.type
_entity.pdbx_description
1 polymer ?
#
loop_
_entity_poly.entity_id
_entity_poly.type
_entity_poly.pdbx_seq_one_letter_code
_entity_poly.pdbx_strand_id
1 'polypeptide(L)'
;VEVVRVIDQKVHKVPAASSNYQAARPEIAGILRSDLRPIDISQPDGPTFTVEDRVVTWANWRFHVEFHPREGLVLNDIQVRGGEKAPWRPLIWRASIAEMVVPYGDPSFNNYRKNAFDVGEYGLGQVANPLKLGCDCRGHIHYFDGVFTLTSGEPVVVENAICLHEEDDGMLWKHTDYVTEEMEHRRARRLLVSMIATVGNYEYGFYWVFHMDGTLELDIKATGIMNTQGLNAISGTGYGTEIMPGVTAPNHQHLFCARLDMAVDGDANRLVEMNVVQPPMGAENPNGNAFRAERTVLKTETGRTRNADTERFWKVESAAATNALGRPTAYRLHSSGMLRPWFHAGTMMSKRAAFIFNHMWCTPYDAGERFPAGRFVNQSDGSETIASWVGQGRSIEDADIVLWHTFGLLHLPRLEDWPVQPVARTGFRLEADGFFDRNPTLDVPPGA
;
A
#
# COMPACT_ATOMS: atom_id res chain seq x y z
N VAL A 1 -28.96 22.41 -5.35
CA VAL A 1 -28.62 21.97 -3.98
C VAL A 1 -29.62 22.59 -3.03
N GLU A 2 -30.27 21.80 -2.19
CA GLU A 2 -31.20 22.26 -1.14
C GLU A 2 -30.49 22.20 0.22
N VAL A 3 -30.65 23.23 1.05
CA VAL A 3 -30.11 23.24 2.42
C VAL A 3 -31.12 22.59 3.35
N VAL A 4 -30.86 21.34 3.74
CA VAL A 4 -31.76 20.56 4.61
C VAL A 4 -31.69 20.96 6.09
N ARG A 5 -30.55 21.47 6.56
CA ARG A 5 -30.35 21.89 7.95
C ARG A 5 -29.12 22.80 8.09
N VAL A 6 -29.24 23.84 8.93
CA VAL A 6 -28.11 24.63 9.44
C VAL A 6 -28.04 24.41 10.95
N ILE A 7 -26.85 24.12 11.46
CA ILE A 7 -26.60 23.94 12.89
C ILE A 7 -25.47 24.89 13.26
N ASP A 8 -25.79 25.91 14.05
CA ASP A 8 -24.82 26.82 14.66
C ASP A 8 -24.83 26.59 16.18
N GLN A 9 -23.81 25.89 16.68
CA GLN A 9 -23.69 25.58 18.11
C GLN A 9 -22.94 26.66 18.87
N LYS A 10 -21.98 27.31 18.22
CA LYS A 10 -21.04 28.22 18.88
C LYS A 10 -20.28 29.04 17.84
N VAL A 11 -20.18 30.33 18.12
CA VAL A 11 -19.32 31.25 17.35
C VAL A 11 -17.88 31.11 17.84
N HIS A 12 -16.97 30.87 16.89
CA HIS A 12 -15.53 30.79 17.12
C HIS A 12 -14.82 31.91 16.34
N LYS A 13 -13.80 32.52 16.94
CA LYS A 13 -12.86 33.41 16.25
C LYS A 13 -12.07 32.63 15.19
N VAL A 14 -12.19 33.03 13.93
CA VAL A 14 -11.38 32.44 12.85
C VAL A 14 -9.90 32.81 13.05
N PRO A 15 -8.97 31.84 13.04
CA PRO A 15 -7.54 32.12 13.09
C PRO A 15 -7.13 33.03 11.93
N ALA A 16 -6.46 34.15 12.26
CA ALA A 16 -6.16 35.21 11.29
C ALA A 16 -4.76 35.11 10.67
N ALA A 17 -3.86 34.32 11.28
CA ALA A 17 -2.51 34.17 10.77
C ALA A 17 -2.51 33.34 9.49
N SER A 18 -1.75 33.81 8.49
CA SER A 18 -1.55 33.11 7.23
C SER A 18 -0.65 31.89 7.43
N SER A 19 -0.80 30.89 6.58
CA SER A 19 0.06 29.69 6.51
C SER A 19 0.28 29.27 5.06
N ASN A 20 0.34 30.27 4.17
CA ASN A 20 0.57 30.11 2.74
C ASN A 20 1.98 29.58 2.48
N TYR A 21 2.09 28.31 2.06
CA TYR A 21 3.34 27.58 1.90
C TYR A 21 4.02 27.77 0.53
N GLN A 22 3.41 28.55 -0.38
CA GLN A 22 3.96 28.70 -1.73
C GLN A 22 5.34 29.38 -1.69
N ALA A 23 6.28 28.91 -2.52
CA ALA A 23 7.64 29.47 -2.58
C ALA A 23 7.66 30.99 -2.89
N ALA A 24 6.65 31.50 -3.60
CA ALA A 24 6.50 32.92 -3.90
C ALA A 24 6.02 33.78 -2.70
N ARG A 25 5.79 33.16 -1.53
CA ARG A 25 5.28 33.76 -0.29
C ARG A 25 6.36 33.67 0.81
N PRO A 26 7.35 34.58 0.82
CA PRO A 26 8.50 34.50 1.72
C PRO A 26 8.13 34.68 3.20
N GLU A 27 6.94 35.20 3.51
CA GLU A 27 6.50 35.44 4.89
C GLU A 27 6.39 34.17 5.74
N ILE A 28 6.15 33.01 5.11
CA ILE A 28 6.14 31.69 5.79
C ILE A 28 7.38 30.88 5.42
N ALA A 29 7.75 30.83 4.13
CA ALA A 29 8.87 30.00 3.66
C ALA A 29 10.25 30.50 4.09
N GLY A 30 10.36 31.77 4.51
CA GLY A 30 11.64 32.41 4.80
C GLY A 30 12.54 32.51 3.56
N ILE A 31 13.85 32.48 3.78
CA ILE A 31 14.84 32.45 2.69
C ILE A 31 14.96 31.01 2.20
N LEU A 32 14.68 30.79 0.90
CA LEU A 32 14.83 29.49 0.27
C LEU A 32 16.30 29.04 0.30
N ARG A 33 16.52 27.75 0.55
CA ARG A 33 17.85 27.14 0.56
C ARG A 33 18.54 27.27 -0.80
N SER A 34 19.80 27.69 -0.78
CA SER A 34 20.66 27.83 -1.97
C SER A 34 21.84 26.85 -1.99
N ASP A 35 21.90 25.93 -1.03
CA ASP A 35 23.02 24.99 -0.81
C ASP A 35 22.77 23.59 -1.39
N LEU A 36 21.57 23.32 -1.91
CA LEU A 36 21.23 22.06 -2.57
C LEU A 36 21.78 22.05 -4.00
N ARG A 37 22.67 21.09 -4.29
CA ARG A 37 23.22 20.89 -5.64
C ARG A 37 22.29 20.01 -6.48
N PRO A 38 22.21 20.23 -7.82
CA PRO A 38 21.47 19.34 -8.71
C PRO A 38 21.95 17.89 -8.67
N ILE A 39 21.04 16.94 -8.88
CA ILE A 39 21.31 15.50 -9.01
C ILE A 39 20.70 15.01 -10.32
N ASP A 40 21.51 14.79 -11.35
CA ASP A 40 20.98 14.36 -12.64
C ASP A 40 20.96 12.83 -12.75
N ILE A 41 19.78 12.29 -13.10
CA ILE A 41 19.54 10.87 -13.29
C ILE A 41 19.26 10.67 -14.79
N SER A 42 20.12 9.95 -15.49
CA SER A 42 20.03 9.74 -16.93
C SER A 42 20.31 8.29 -17.31
N GLN A 43 19.60 7.79 -18.31
CA GLN A 43 19.84 6.49 -18.95
C GLN A 43 20.21 6.74 -20.42
N PRO A 44 21.52 6.81 -20.76
CA PRO A 44 21.96 7.23 -22.10
C PRO A 44 21.50 6.28 -23.21
N ASP A 45 21.36 4.99 -22.89
CA ASP A 45 20.92 3.95 -23.82
C ASP A 45 19.42 3.65 -23.71
N GLY A 46 18.66 4.50 -23.00
CA GLY A 46 17.25 4.30 -22.72
C GLY A 46 16.97 3.36 -21.54
N PRO A 47 15.69 3.09 -21.24
CA PRO A 47 15.25 2.25 -20.14
C PRO A 47 15.42 0.76 -20.49
N THR A 48 15.58 -0.06 -19.47
CA THR A 48 15.64 -1.53 -19.58
C THR A 48 14.25 -2.14 -19.75
N PHE A 49 13.20 -1.42 -19.36
CA PHE A 49 11.82 -1.89 -19.54
C PHE A 49 11.31 -1.60 -20.95
N THR A 50 10.42 -2.47 -21.44
CA THR A 50 9.65 -2.25 -22.66
C THR A 50 8.17 -2.11 -22.32
N VAL A 51 7.47 -1.31 -23.10
CA VAL A 51 6.01 -1.15 -23.01
C VAL A 51 5.40 -1.44 -24.37
N GLU A 52 4.54 -2.45 -24.44
CA GLU A 52 3.70 -2.78 -25.59
C GLU A 52 2.25 -2.54 -25.18
N ASP A 53 1.63 -1.51 -25.75
CA ASP A 53 0.36 -0.93 -25.28
C ASP A 53 0.40 -0.56 -23.79
N ARG A 54 -0.08 -1.44 -22.92
CA ARG A 54 -0.07 -1.30 -21.45
C ARG A 54 0.60 -2.49 -20.76
N VAL A 55 1.22 -3.38 -21.51
CA VAL A 55 2.00 -4.51 -20.99
C VAL A 55 3.44 -4.06 -20.81
N VAL A 56 3.92 -4.16 -19.58
CA VAL A 56 5.29 -3.84 -19.19
C VAL A 56 6.08 -5.13 -19.07
N THR A 57 7.27 -5.17 -19.66
CA THR A 57 8.27 -6.21 -19.40
C THR A 57 9.54 -5.55 -18.88
N TRP A 58 10.08 -6.02 -17.77
CA TRP A 58 11.31 -5.49 -17.18
C TRP A 58 12.03 -6.59 -16.40
N ALA A 59 13.30 -6.83 -16.71
CA ALA A 59 14.11 -7.87 -16.09
C ALA A 59 13.38 -9.24 -16.05
N ASN A 60 12.95 -9.64 -14.85
CA ASN A 60 12.27 -10.88 -14.55
C ASN A 60 10.75 -10.72 -14.36
N TRP A 61 10.18 -9.56 -14.71
CA TRP A 61 8.78 -9.21 -14.51
C TRP A 61 8.03 -8.93 -15.81
N ARG A 62 6.76 -9.31 -15.82
CA ARG A 62 5.78 -8.96 -16.84
C ARG A 62 4.43 -8.70 -16.18
N PHE A 63 3.74 -7.63 -16.58
CA PHE A 63 2.42 -7.28 -16.05
C PHE A 63 1.71 -6.26 -16.96
N HIS A 64 0.40 -6.10 -16.77
CA HIS A 64 -0.41 -5.09 -17.44
C HIS A 64 -0.81 -3.94 -16.50
N VAL A 65 -0.67 -2.70 -16.95
CA VAL A 65 -1.02 -1.49 -16.20
C VAL A 65 -2.43 -1.01 -16.57
N GLU A 66 -3.35 -1.07 -15.62
CA GLU A 66 -4.72 -0.56 -15.76
C GLU A 66 -4.90 0.76 -15.00
N PHE A 67 -5.74 1.63 -15.56
CA PHE A 67 -6.30 2.78 -14.85
C PHE A 67 -7.79 2.55 -14.62
N HIS A 68 -8.19 2.47 -13.35
CA HIS A 68 -9.58 2.28 -12.94
C HIS A 68 -10.12 3.58 -12.30
N PRO A 69 -11.30 4.09 -12.68
CA PRO A 69 -11.82 5.34 -12.13
C PRO A 69 -11.98 5.36 -10.60
N ARG A 70 -12.28 4.20 -9.99
CA ARG A 70 -12.45 4.09 -8.53
C ARG A 70 -11.14 3.81 -7.81
N GLU A 71 -10.38 2.82 -8.25
CA GLU A 71 -9.17 2.34 -7.55
C GLU A 71 -7.88 3.06 -7.98
N GLY A 72 -7.93 3.77 -9.11
CA GLY A 72 -6.76 4.40 -9.72
C GLY A 72 -5.85 3.36 -10.39
N LEU A 73 -4.59 3.29 -9.98
CA LEU A 73 -3.60 2.36 -10.51
C LEU A 73 -3.92 0.91 -10.10
N VAL A 74 -4.16 0.06 -11.10
CA VAL A 74 -4.39 -1.38 -10.95
C VAL A 74 -3.36 -2.13 -11.79
N LEU A 75 -2.82 -3.22 -11.25
CA LEU A 75 -1.91 -4.11 -11.97
C LEU A 75 -2.59 -5.45 -12.22
N ASN A 76 -2.48 -5.96 -13.44
CA ASN A 76 -3.08 -7.23 -13.85
C ASN A 76 -2.01 -8.18 -14.41
N ASP A 77 -2.29 -9.48 -14.35
CA ASP A 77 -1.45 -10.56 -14.90
C ASP A 77 0.03 -10.40 -14.53
N ILE A 78 0.29 -10.25 -13.22
CA ILE A 78 1.65 -10.12 -12.70
C ILE A 78 2.31 -11.49 -12.75
N GLN A 79 3.36 -11.57 -13.55
CA GLN A 79 4.18 -12.76 -13.77
C GLN A 79 5.64 -12.46 -13.45
N VAL A 80 6.33 -13.49 -12.97
CA VAL A 80 7.75 -13.43 -12.64
C VAL A 80 8.47 -14.69 -13.13
N ARG A 81 9.75 -14.57 -13.51
CA ARG A 81 10.57 -15.70 -13.98
C ARG A 81 11.92 -15.76 -13.28
N GLY A 82 12.50 -16.95 -13.20
CA GLY A 82 13.79 -17.20 -12.54
C GLY A 82 15.02 -16.98 -13.44
N GLY A 83 15.03 -15.89 -14.20
CA GLY A 83 16.06 -15.55 -15.19
C GLY A 83 15.54 -15.47 -16.63
N GLU A 84 16.35 -14.91 -17.53
CA GLU A 84 15.93 -14.50 -18.88
C GLU A 84 15.31 -15.62 -19.73
N LYS A 85 15.79 -16.86 -19.57
CA LYS A 85 15.33 -18.02 -20.35
C LYS A 85 14.27 -18.87 -19.63
N ALA A 86 13.95 -18.53 -18.37
CA ALA A 86 12.94 -19.24 -17.61
C ALA A 86 11.52 -18.88 -18.12
N PRO A 87 10.55 -19.80 -18.03
CA PRO A 87 9.17 -19.49 -18.37
C PRO A 87 8.61 -18.43 -17.41
N TRP A 88 7.68 -17.61 -17.92
CA TRP A 88 6.85 -16.75 -17.09
C TRP A 88 5.99 -17.60 -16.16
N ARG A 89 5.99 -17.27 -14.87
CA ARG A 89 5.19 -17.95 -13.87
C ARG A 89 4.23 -16.94 -13.23
N PRO A 90 2.94 -17.25 -13.13
CA PRO A 90 1.97 -16.34 -12.53
C PRO A 90 2.25 -16.14 -11.04
N LEU A 91 1.96 -14.93 -10.57
CA LEU A 91 2.09 -14.54 -9.17
C LEU A 91 0.78 -13.95 -8.64
N ILE A 92 0.24 -12.93 -9.31
CA ILE A 92 -0.98 -12.23 -8.93
C ILE A 92 -1.77 -11.93 -10.20
N TRP A 93 -3.04 -12.33 -10.24
CA TRP A 93 -3.94 -12.01 -11.34
C TRP A 93 -4.33 -10.53 -11.36
N ARG A 94 -4.59 -9.93 -10.18
CA ARG A 94 -4.97 -8.52 -10.02
C ARG A 94 -4.54 -7.94 -8.67
N ALA A 95 -3.80 -6.83 -8.68
CA ALA A 95 -3.40 -6.07 -7.50
C ALA A 95 -3.95 -4.63 -7.54
N SER A 96 -4.52 -4.16 -6.43
CA SER A 96 -5.15 -2.84 -6.33
C SER A 96 -5.27 -2.37 -4.88
N ILE A 97 -5.44 -1.06 -4.67
CA ILE A 97 -6.00 -0.53 -3.42
C ILE A 97 -7.52 -0.48 -3.56
N ALA A 98 -8.19 -1.45 -2.93
CA ALA A 98 -9.63 -1.66 -3.09
C ALA A 98 -10.47 -0.78 -2.16
N GLU A 99 -9.89 -0.32 -1.05
CA GLU A 99 -10.47 0.73 -0.20
C GLU A 99 -9.39 1.44 0.62
N MET A 100 -9.68 2.64 1.07
CA MET A 100 -9.00 3.24 2.21
C MET A 100 -9.98 4.05 3.03
N VAL A 101 -9.73 4.16 4.34
CA VAL A 101 -10.57 4.96 5.21
C VAL A 101 -9.73 5.84 6.13
N VAL A 102 -10.16 7.10 6.28
CA VAL A 102 -9.52 8.13 7.11
C VAL A 102 -10.42 8.52 8.28
N PRO A 103 -10.48 7.72 9.36
CA PRO A 103 -11.35 7.98 10.47
C PRO A 103 -10.70 8.94 11.49
N TYR A 104 -11.47 9.94 11.93
CA TYR A 104 -11.01 10.98 12.85
C TYR A 104 -11.39 10.67 14.31
N GLY A 105 -10.43 10.87 15.22
CA GLY A 105 -10.56 10.62 16.65
C GLY A 105 -11.11 11.80 17.47
N ASP A 106 -11.79 12.75 16.82
CA ASP A 106 -12.38 13.92 17.48
C ASP A 106 -13.89 13.69 17.74
N PRO A 107 -14.35 13.64 19.00
CA PRO A 107 -15.74 13.36 19.34
C PRO A 107 -16.68 14.56 19.14
N SER A 108 -16.16 15.74 18.77
CA SER A 108 -16.98 16.93 18.57
C SER A 108 -17.98 16.75 17.43
N PHE A 109 -19.10 17.48 17.53
CA PHE A 109 -20.23 17.37 16.60
C PHE A 109 -19.83 17.56 15.12
N ASN A 110 -18.82 18.39 14.85
CA ASN A 110 -18.36 18.65 13.48
C ASN A 110 -17.47 17.54 12.92
N ASN A 111 -16.87 16.71 13.77
CA ASN A 111 -15.80 15.80 13.39
C ASN A 111 -16.10 14.32 13.63
N TYR A 112 -17.01 13.96 14.56
CA TYR A 112 -17.28 12.54 14.89
C TYR A 112 -17.72 11.68 13.69
N ARG A 113 -18.29 12.31 12.67
CA ARG A 113 -18.74 11.67 11.42
C ARG A 113 -17.69 11.64 10.32
N LYS A 114 -16.57 12.34 10.47
CA LYS A 114 -15.49 12.39 9.46
C LYS A 114 -14.78 11.05 9.43
N ASN A 115 -15.15 10.25 8.44
CA ASN A 115 -14.58 8.95 8.15
C ASN A 115 -14.63 8.78 6.63
N ALA A 116 -13.73 9.45 5.91
CA ALA A 116 -13.75 9.47 4.46
C ALA A 116 -13.29 8.11 3.93
N PHE A 117 -14.09 7.48 3.07
CA PHE A 117 -13.71 6.29 2.33
C PHE A 117 -13.22 6.71 0.95
N ASP A 118 -11.95 7.04 0.83
CA ASP A 118 -11.48 7.81 -0.32
C ASP A 118 -11.65 7.07 -1.65
N VAL A 119 -11.51 5.74 -1.66
CA VAL A 119 -11.77 4.92 -2.85
C VAL A 119 -13.27 4.83 -3.11
N GLY A 120 -14.07 4.51 -2.09
CA GLY A 120 -15.51 4.27 -2.24
C GLY A 120 -16.41 5.49 -2.40
N GLU A 121 -16.02 6.64 -1.87
CA GLU A 121 -16.80 7.89 -1.86
C GLU A 121 -16.33 8.90 -2.91
N TYR A 122 -15.04 8.93 -3.25
CA TYR A 122 -14.46 9.91 -4.19
C TYR A 122 -13.86 9.26 -5.44
N GLY A 123 -13.19 8.11 -5.29
CA GLY A 123 -12.54 7.40 -6.39
C GLY A 123 -11.14 7.93 -6.69
N LEU A 124 -10.11 7.14 -6.38
CA LEU A 124 -8.70 7.53 -6.53
C LEU A 124 -8.32 7.87 -7.98
N GLY A 125 -8.93 7.20 -8.96
CA GLY A 125 -8.70 7.51 -10.38
C GLY A 125 -9.29 8.86 -10.77
N GLN A 126 -10.50 9.18 -10.28
CA GLN A 126 -11.14 10.48 -10.57
C GLN A 126 -10.39 11.67 -9.98
N VAL A 127 -9.63 11.46 -8.91
CA VAL A 127 -8.82 12.47 -8.24
C VAL A 127 -7.31 12.32 -8.50
N ALA A 128 -6.94 11.55 -9.53
CA ALA A 128 -5.54 11.38 -9.93
C ALA A 128 -4.94 12.70 -10.44
N ASN A 129 -3.68 12.95 -10.10
CA ASN A 129 -2.95 14.12 -10.53
C ASN A 129 -2.27 13.89 -11.89
N PRO A 130 -2.21 14.89 -12.78
CA PRO A 130 -1.31 14.85 -13.92
C PRO A 130 0.14 15.05 -13.45
N LEU A 131 0.99 14.04 -13.66
CA LEU A 131 2.37 14.03 -13.15
C LEU A 131 3.33 14.77 -14.08
N LYS A 132 4.27 15.53 -13.51
CA LYS A 132 5.26 16.33 -14.24
C LYS A 132 6.66 15.74 -14.17
N LEU A 133 7.31 15.66 -15.33
CA LEU A 133 8.70 15.24 -15.47
C LEU A 133 9.63 16.21 -14.71
N GLY A 134 10.56 15.66 -13.93
CA GLY A 134 11.54 16.40 -13.13
C GLY A 134 11.01 16.90 -11.78
N CYS A 135 9.68 16.86 -11.55
CA CYS A 135 9.06 17.25 -10.29
C CYS A 135 8.50 16.02 -9.55
N ASP A 136 7.50 15.37 -10.13
CA ASP A 136 6.83 14.22 -9.50
C ASP A 136 7.55 12.91 -9.83
N CYS A 137 8.12 12.82 -11.04
CA CYS A 137 8.92 11.70 -11.50
C CYS A 137 10.24 12.18 -12.10
N ARG A 138 11.36 11.54 -11.72
CA ARG A 138 12.71 11.94 -12.16
C ARG A 138 13.48 10.76 -12.74
N GLY A 139 14.23 11.01 -13.81
CA GLY A 139 14.96 9.99 -14.56
C GLY A 139 14.38 9.82 -15.97
N HIS A 140 14.50 8.62 -16.54
CA HIS A 140 13.84 8.27 -17.79
C HIS A 140 12.42 7.78 -17.47
N ILE A 141 11.39 8.53 -17.86
CA ILE A 141 10.01 8.27 -17.47
C ILE A 141 9.15 7.89 -18.68
N HIS A 142 8.36 6.84 -18.53
CA HIS A 142 7.22 6.55 -19.39
C HIS A 142 5.92 6.88 -18.64
N TYR A 143 4.93 7.44 -19.35
CA TYR A 143 3.66 7.85 -18.76
C TYR A 143 2.49 7.11 -19.40
N PHE A 144 1.48 6.79 -18.59
CA PHE A 144 0.18 6.33 -19.07
C PHE A 144 -0.89 7.35 -18.69
N ASP A 145 -1.76 7.66 -19.64
CA ASP A 145 -2.93 8.50 -19.39
C ASP A 145 -4.03 7.70 -18.68
N GLY A 146 -4.78 8.39 -17.83
CA GLY A 146 -6.00 7.89 -17.21
C GLY A 146 -7.23 8.40 -17.96
N VAL A 147 -8.29 7.60 -18.01
CA VAL A 147 -9.58 8.03 -18.59
C VAL A 147 -10.71 7.62 -17.66
N PHE A 148 -11.62 8.55 -17.37
CA PHE A 148 -12.88 8.27 -16.67
C PHE A 148 -14.02 9.09 -17.28
N THR A 149 -15.26 8.86 -16.83
CA THR A 149 -16.44 9.58 -17.33
C THR A 149 -17.03 10.49 -16.28
N LEU A 150 -17.45 11.68 -16.68
CA LEU A 150 -18.30 12.55 -15.88
C LEU A 150 -19.71 11.98 -15.73
N THR A 151 -20.51 12.57 -14.85
CA THR A 151 -21.94 12.25 -14.73
C THR A 151 -22.73 12.58 -16.00
N SER A 152 -22.21 13.45 -16.87
CA SER A 152 -22.73 13.71 -18.22
C SER A 152 -22.47 12.58 -19.22
N GLY A 153 -21.57 11.64 -18.89
CA GLY A 153 -21.06 10.61 -19.80
C GLY A 153 -19.86 11.05 -20.63
N GLU A 154 -19.43 12.32 -20.53
CA GLU A 154 -18.26 12.83 -21.24
C GLU A 154 -16.97 12.25 -20.68
N PRO A 155 -16.02 11.83 -21.53
CA PRO A 155 -14.73 11.33 -21.07
C PRO A 155 -13.84 12.48 -20.58
N VAL A 156 -13.13 12.24 -19.48
CA VAL A 156 -12.07 13.08 -18.95
C VAL A 156 -10.78 12.31 -19.05
N VAL A 157 -9.78 12.92 -19.68
CA VAL A 157 -8.42 12.39 -19.76
C VAL A 157 -7.58 13.06 -18.67
N VAL A 158 -6.92 12.26 -17.85
CA VAL A 158 -5.87 12.69 -16.93
C VAL A 158 -4.55 12.38 -17.62
N GLU A 159 -3.97 13.39 -18.26
CA GLU A 159 -2.66 13.26 -18.91
C GLU A 159 -1.60 12.86 -17.89
N ASN A 160 -0.72 11.92 -18.22
CA ASN A 160 0.37 11.47 -17.35
C ASN A 160 -0.10 11.00 -15.96
N ALA A 161 -1.24 10.34 -15.88
CA ALA A 161 -1.81 9.87 -14.61
C ALA A 161 -0.92 8.86 -13.87
N ILE A 162 -0.25 7.99 -14.62
CA ILE A 162 0.63 6.94 -14.08
C ILE A 162 2.03 7.14 -14.66
N CYS A 163 3.03 6.99 -13.80
CA CYS A 163 4.44 7.09 -14.12
C CYS A 163 5.14 5.74 -13.97
N LEU A 164 5.99 5.39 -14.92
CA LEU A 164 6.79 4.17 -14.97
C LEU A 164 8.27 4.54 -15.17
N HIS A 165 9.13 4.07 -14.27
CA HIS A 165 10.59 4.24 -14.39
C HIS A 165 11.34 3.18 -13.60
N GLU A 166 12.62 3.00 -13.91
CA GLU A 166 13.52 2.22 -13.07
C GLU A 166 14.53 3.13 -12.38
N GLU A 167 14.99 2.72 -11.20
CA GLU A 167 16.03 3.42 -10.45
C GLU A 167 17.03 2.43 -9.83
N ASP A 168 18.21 2.94 -9.51
CA ASP A 168 19.20 2.22 -8.72
C ASP A 168 18.71 2.06 -7.27
N ASP A 169 18.90 0.87 -6.69
CA ASP A 169 18.53 0.57 -5.30
C ASP A 169 19.73 0.07 -4.48
N GLY A 170 20.93 0.56 -4.82
CA GLY A 170 22.15 0.25 -4.09
C GLY A 170 22.62 -1.19 -4.27
N MET A 171 22.78 -1.92 -3.17
CA MET A 171 23.40 -3.26 -3.15
C MET A 171 22.33 -4.35 -3.26
N LEU A 172 22.44 -5.22 -4.26
CA LEU A 172 21.58 -6.39 -4.42
C LEU A 172 22.06 -7.54 -3.54
N TRP A 173 23.31 -7.95 -3.73
CA TRP A 173 23.99 -8.91 -2.88
C TRP A 173 25.51 -8.71 -2.98
N LYS A 174 26.23 -9.08 -1.92
CA LYS A 174 27.69 -9.01 -1.83
C LYS A 174 28.21 -10.10 -0.92
N HIS A 175 29.36 -10.68 -1.28
CA HIS A 175 30.10 -11.59 -0.43
C HIS A 175 31.60 -11.34 -0.54
N THR A 176 32.31 -11.51 0.56
CA THR A 176 33.78 -11.58 0.61
C THR A 176 34.12 -12.86 1.35
N ASP A 177 34.72 -13.80 0.63
CA ASP A 177 35.21 -15.05 1.20
C ASP A 177 36.59 -14.76 1.82
N TYR A 178 36.71 -14.92 3.14
CA TYR A 178 37.96 -14.61 3.83
C TYR A 178 39.05 -15.67 3.64
N VAL A 179 38.69 -16.87 3.17
CA VAL A 179 39.61 -17.98 2.93
C VAL A 179 40.21 -17.86 1.54
N THR A 180 39.40 -17.58 0.53
CA THR A 180 39.87 -17.39 -0.86
C THR A 180 40.26 -15.95 -1.18
N GLU A 181 39.87 -15.00 -0.32
CA GLU A 181 39.98 -13.54 -0.53
C GLU A 181 39.18 -13.03 -1.74
N GLU A 182 38.30 -13.85 -2.31
CA GLU A 182 37.45 -13.46 -3.44
C GLU A 182 36.30 -12.56 -2.99
N MET A 183 35.95 -11.57 -3.83
CA MET A 183 34.85 -10.65 -3.59
C MET A 183 33.91 -10.63 -4.79
N GLU A 184 32.62 -10.79 -4.52
CA GLU A 184 31.54 -10.62 -5.49
C GLU A 184 30.55 -9.57 -5.01
N HIS A 185 30.04 -8.75 -5.94
CA HIS A 185 29.01 -7.75 -5.64
C HIS A 185 28.09 -7.51 -6.85
N ARG A 186 26.81 -7.27 -6.59
CA ARG A 186 25.81 -6.87 -7.60
C ARG A 186 25.04 -5.65 -7.13
N ARG A 187 24.71 -4.77 -8.06
CA ARG A 187 23.86 -3.60 -7.80
C ARG A 187 22.40 -3.95 -7.98
N ALA A 188 21.55 -3.40 -7.13
CA ALA A 188 20.11 -3.53 -7.25
C ALA A 188 19.55 -2.44 -8.17
N ARG A 189 18.50 -2.80 -8.89
CA ARG A 189 17.61 -1.87 -9.58
C ARG A 189 16.19 -2.26 -9.20
N ARG A 190 15.29 -1.31 -9.28
CA ARG A 190 13.87 -1.55 -9.08
C ARG A 190 13.06 -0.75 -10.10
N LEU A 191 11.93 -1.31 -10.50
CA LEU A 191 10.97 -0.65 -11.38
C LEU A 191 9.80 -0.13 -10.54
N LEU A 192 9.44 1.12 -10.72
CA LEU A 192 8.35 1.77 -10.03
C LEU A 192 7.22 2.09 -11.01
N VAL A 193 6.00 1.74 -10.63
CA VAL A 193 4.76 2.17 -11.28
C VAL A 193 3.96 2.93 -10.25
N SER A 194 3.68 4.20 -10.51
CA SER A 194 3.08 5.07 -9.50
C SER A 194 2.00 6.00 -10.01
N MET A 195 1.11 6.37 -9.10
CA MET A 195 0.06 7.37 -9.28
C MET A 195 -0.02 8.24 -8.02
N ILE A 196 -0.32 9.52 -8.18
CA ILE A 196 -0.61 10.44 -7.07
C ILE A 196 -2.08 10.86 -7.15
N ALA A 197 -2.79 10.83 -6.02
CA ALA A 197 -4.18 11.25 -5.91
C ALA A 197 -4.33 12.32 -4.83
N THR A 198 -5.16 13.34 -5.09
CA THR A 198 -5.49 14.41 -4.13
C THR A 198 -6.93 14.29 -3.67
N VAL A 199 -7.13 13.94 -2.40
CA VAL A 199 -8.48 13.84 -1.81
C VAL A 199 -8.67 14.96 -0.81
N GLY A 200 -9.32 16.03 -1.28
CA GLY A 200 -9.55 17.22 -0.47
C GLY A 200 -8.25 17.88 -0.02
N ASN A 201 -7.82 17.58 1.20
CA ASN A 201 -6.63 18.17 1.83
C ASN A 201 -5.38 17.27 1.80
N TYR A 202 -5.51 15.97 1.48
CA TYR A 202 -4.40 15.02 1.46
C TYR A 202 -3.95 14.67 0.04
N GLU A 203 -2.66 14.40 -0.09
CA GLU A 203 -2.07 13.73 -1.25
C GLU A 203 -1.56 12.33 -0.86
N TYR A 204 -1.88 11.35 -1.70
CA TYR A 204 -1.40 9.98 -1.58
C TYR A 204 -0.68 9.56 -2.85
N GLY A 205 0.60 9.20 -2.72
CA GLY A 205 1.34 8.54 -3.78
C GLY A 205 1.36 7.03 -3.56
N PHE A 206 0.86 6.27 -4.53
CA PHE A 206 0.82 4.81 -4.52
C PHE A 206 1.91 4.29 -5.47
N TYR A 207 2.91 3.58 -4.94
CA TYR A 207 4.06 3.10 -5.70
C TYR A 207 4.13 1.58 -5.63
N TRP A 208 3.79 0.91 -6.73
CA TRP A 208 4.11 -0.51 -6.91
C TRP A 208 5.54 -0.63 -7.39
N VAL A 209 6.35 -1.38 -6.65
CA VAL A 209 7.80 -1.47 -6.82
C VAL A 209 8.18 -2.93 -7.07
N PHE A 210 8.81 -3.19 -8.21
CA PHE A 210 9.26 -4.51 -8.62
C PHE A 210 10.78 -4.61 -8.45
N HIS A 211 11.23 -5.58 -7.67
CA HIS A 211 12.64 -5.81 -7.36
C HIS A 211 13.22 -6.96 -8.18
N MET A 212 14.51 -6.92 -8.49
CA MET A 212 15.16 -7.96 -9.30
C MET A 212 15.16 -9.34 -8.65
N ASP A 213 15.06 -9.41 -7.31
CA ASP A 213 15.02 -10.66 -6.54
C ASP A 213 13.65 -11.36 -6.53
N GLY A 214 12.67 -10.79 -7.25
CA GLY A 214 11.30 -11.28 -7.30
C GLY A 214 10.40 -10.72 -6.20
N THR A 215 10.86 -9.75 -5.40
CA THR A 215 10.00 -9.04 -4.45
C THR A 215 9.08 -8.04 -5.17
N LEU A 216 7.79 -8.09 -4.85
CA LEU A 216 6.81 -7.05 -5.19
C LEU A 216 6.51 -6.23 -3.94
N GLU A 217 6.61 -4.91 -4.02
CA GLU A 217 6.39 -4.00 -2.92
C GLU A 217 5.30 -2.99 -3.28
N LEU A 218 4.48 -2.62 -2.30
CA LEU A 218 3.66 -1.42 -2.35
C LEU A 218 4.17 -0.44 -1.29
N ASP A 219 4.60 0.73 -1.74
CA ASP A 219 4.98 1.86 -0.90
C ASP A 219 3.96 2.99 -1.07
N ILE A 220 3.30 3.37 0.01
CA ILE A 220 2.35 4.48 0.03
C ILE A 220 2.99 5.66 0.75
N LYS A 221 2.96 6.82 0.10
CA LYS A 221 3.43 8.11 0.63
C LYS A 221 2.23 9.00 0.90
N ALA A 222 1.99 9.36 2.16
CA ALA A 222 0.98 10.34 2.55
C ALA A 222 1.63 11.70 2.85
N THR A 223 1.13 12.76 2.22
CA THR A 223 1.56 14.16 2.39
C THR A 223 0.35 15.09 2.21
N GLY A 224 0.59 16.38 2.05
CA GLY A 224 -0.45 17.38 1.90
C GLY A 224 -0.73 18.16 3.17
N ILE A 225 -1.94 18.69 3.30
CA ILE A 225 -2.33 19.56 4.39
C ILE A 225 -3.21 18.76 5.34
N MET A 226 -2.90 18.78 6.63
CA MET A 226 -3.77 18.15 7.62
C MET A 226 -5.15 18.80 7.62
N ASN A 227 -6.21 18.01 7.81
CA ASN A 227 -7.53 18.57 8.07
C ASN A 227 -7.48 19.32 9.40
N THR A 228 -7.86 20.58 9.41
CA THR A 228 -7.74 21.45 10.58
C THR A 228 -9.09 21.88 11.09
N GLN A 229 -9.11 22.31 12.34
CA GLN A 229 -10.24 23.02 12.92
C GLN A 229 -9.77 24.23 13.73
N GLY A 230 -10.63 25.23 13.77
CA GLY A 230 -10.38 26.44 14.54
C GLY A 230 -10.54 26.22 16.05
N LEU A 231 -9.79 27.03 16.79
CA LEU A 231 -10.03 27.49 18.15
C LEU A 231 -9.99 26.43 19.25
N ASN A 232 -8.94 25.60 19.26
CA ASN A 232 -8.64 24.77 20.43
C ASN A 232 -9.81 23.88 20.89
N ALA A 233 -10.74 23.53 19.99
CA ALA A 233 -11.95 22.77 20.31
C ALA A 233 -11.63 21.45 21.04
N ILE A 234 -10.44 20.92 20.76
CA ILE A 234 -9.86 19.75 21.42
C ILE A 234 -8.42 20.01 21.93
N SER A 235 -7.95 21.27 21.95
CA SER A 235 -6.60 21.55 22.49
C SER A 235 -6.57 21.22 23.98
N GLY A 236 -5.54 20.52 24.40
CA GLY A 236 -5.41 20.02 25.78
C GLY A 236 -6.29 18.81 26.12
N THR A 237 -7.17 18.33 25.22
CA THR A 237 -7.99 17.13 25.47
C THR A 237 -7.29 15.83 25.08
N GLY A 238 -6.17 15.91 24.36
CA GLY A 238 -5.45 14.75 23.82
C GLY A 238 -6.03 14.16 22.53
N TYR A 239 -7.12 14.71 21.99
CA TYR A 239 -7.74 14.24 20.73
C TYR A 239 -7.14 14.89 19.47
N GLY A 240 -6.17 15.79 19.64
CA GLY A 240 -5.45 16.45 18.57
C GLY A 240 -4.34 17.35 19.10
N THR A 241 -3.61 17.97 18.17
CA THR A 241 -2.47 18.84 18.47
C THR A 241 -2.75 20.25 18.00
N GLU A 242 -2.50 21.25 18.85
CA GLU A 242 -2.49 22.65 18.43
C GLU A 242 -1.23 22.91 17.60
N ILE A 243 -1.41 23.22 16.31
CA ILE A 243 -0.32 23.32 15.31
C ILE A 243 0.12 24.76 15.07
N MET A 244 -0.76 25.71 15.35
CA MET A 244 -0.49 27.14 15.41
C MET A 244 -1.56 27.79 16.30
N PRO A 245 -1.37 29.03 16.79
CA PRO A 245 -2.31 29.64 17.73
C PRO A 245 -3.76 29.60 17.25
N GLY A 246 -4.59 28.83 17.97
CA GLY A 246 -6.00 28.67 17.65
C GLY A 246 -6.30 27.78 16.43
N VAL A 247 -5.38 26.94 15.98
CA VAL A 247 -5.64 25.89 14.98
C VAL A 247 -5.22 24.54 15.54
N THR A 248 -6.11 23.58 15.50
CA THR A 248 -5.86 22.22 15.97
C THR A 248 -6.05 21.22 14.84
N ALA A 249 -5.15 20.25 14.74
CA ALA A 249 -5.30 19.09 13.87
C ALA A 249 -5.72 17.87 14.72
N PRO A 250 -6.89 17.26 14.47
CA PRO A 250 -7.34 16.07 15.18
C PRO A 250 -6.51 14.82 14.84
N ASN A 251 -6.35 13.95 15.84
CA ASN A 251 -5.77 12.62 15.66
C ASN A 251 -6.64 11.81 14.68
N HIS A 252 -6.01 11.02 13.82
CA HIS A 252 -6.72 10.19 12.84
C HIS A 252 -5.85 9.03 12.38
N GLN A 253 -6.45 8.10 11.64
CA GLN A 253 -5.73 7.01 10.98
C GLN A 253 -5.88 7.14 9.46
N HIS A 254 -4.95 6.58 8.72
CA HIS A 254 -5.09 6.31 7.28
C HIS A 254 -4.97 4.79 7.12
N LEU A 255 -6.08 4.10 6.85
CA LEU A 255 -6.13 2.64 6.80
C LEU A 255 -6.48 2.19 5.39
N PHE A 256 -5.58 1.47 4.75
CA PHE A 256 -5.68 1.00 3.38
C PHE A 256 -6.04 -0.48 3.35
N CYS A 257 -6.69 -0.93 2.28
CA CYS A 257 -6.93 -2.34 2.00
C CYS A 257 -6.46 -2.67 0.57
N ALA A 258 -5.38 -3.44 0.46
CA ALA A 258 -4.95 -3.98 -0.82
C ALA A 258 -5.71 -5.27 -1.13
N ARG A 259 -6.33 -5.35 -2.31
CA ARG A 259 -6.90 -6.57 -2.87
C ARG A 259 -5.86 -7.23 -3.78
N LEU A 260 -5.46 -8.44 -3.44
CA LEU A 260 -4.45 -9.23 -4.12
C LEU A 260 -5.08 -10.56 -4.54
N ASP A 261 -5.42 -10.65 -5.81
CA ASP A 261 -5.98 -11.84 -6.46
C ASP A 261 -4.83 -12.81 -6.76
N MET A 262 -4.62 -13.82 -5.90
CA MET A 262 -3.35 -14.56 -5.89
C MET A 262 -3.35 -15.67 -6.94
N ALA A 263 -2.20 -15.86 -7.60
CA ALA A 263 -2.03 -16.88 -8.63
C ALA A 263 -0.64 -17.51 -8.57
N VAL A 264 -0.14 -17.86 -7.37
CA VAL A 264 1.22 -18.42 -7.18
C VAL A 264 1.35 -19.76 -7.93
N ASP A 265 2.04 -19.73 -9.07
CA ASP A 265 2.10 -20.86 -10.03
C ASP A 265 0.73 -21.40 -10.48
N GLY A 266 -0.28 -20.54 -10.52
CA GLY A 266 -1.63 -20.84 -10.97
C GLY A 266 -2.67 -20.59 -9.88
N ASP A 267 -3.93 -20.87 -10.21
CA ASP A 267 -5.08 -20.42 -9.40
C ASP A 267 -5.28 -21.27 -8.14
N ALA A 268 -4.84 -22.53 -8.12
CA ALA A 268 -4.99 -23.39 -6.95
C ALA A 268 -3.96 -23.04 -5.88
N ASN A 269 -4.35 -22.25 -4.88
CA ASN A 269 -3.47 -21.71 -3.85
C ASN A 269 -3.95 -22.07 -2.43
N ARG A 270 -3.02 -22.05 -1.47
CA ARG A 270 -3.27 -22.24 -0.03
C ARG A 270 -2.79 -21.02 0.74
N LEU A 271 -3.63 -20.51 1.62
CA LEU A 271 -3.19 -19.55 2.62
C LEU A 271 -2.61 -20.27 3.84
N VAL A 272 -1.41 -19.87 4.24
CA VAL A 272 -0.68 -20.45 5.35
C VAL A 272 -0.33 -19.36 6.36
N GLU A 273 -0.72 -19.57 7.61
CA GLU A 273 -0.27 -18.79 8.75
C GLU A 273 1.00 -19.41 9.34
N MET A 274 1.97 -18.55 9.62
CA MET A 274 3.25 -18.92 10.19
C MET A 274 3.42 -18.19 11.53
N ASN A 275 3.85 -18.92 12.55
CA ASN A 275 4.16 -18.38 13.88
C ASN A 275 5.55 -18.86 14.31
N VAL A 276 6.32 -18.06 15.02
CA VAL A 276 7.57 -18.48 15.67
C VAL A 276 7.24 -19.01 17.06
N VAL A 277 7.74 -20.20 17.37
CA VAL A 277 7.57 -20.84 18.68
C VAL A 277 8.90 -21.26 19.27
N GLN A 278 9.04 -21.05 20.57
CA GLN A 278 10.19 -21.52 21.35
C GLN A 278 9.80 -22.82 22.08
N PRO A 279 10.38 -23.98 21.73
CA PRO A 279 10.21 -25.20 22.52
C PRO A 279 10.74 -25.01 23.95
N PRO A 280 10.12 -25.68 24.95
CA PRO A 280 10.59 -25.61 26.33
C PRO A 280 12.01 -26.16 26.47
N MET A 281 12.73 -25.76 27.52
CA MET A 281 14.00 -26.39 27.88
C MET A 281 13.79 -27.86 28.23
N GLY A 282 14.72 -28.71 27.82
CA GLY A 282 14.65 -30.15 28.07
C GLY A 282 15.74 -30.90 27.31
N ALA A 283 15.63 -32.23 27.22
CA ALA A 283 16.63 -33.05 26.54
C ALA A 283 16.87 -32.66 25.07
N GLU A 284 15.80 -32.23 24.37
CA GLU A 284 15.86 -31.80 22.95
C GLU A 284 16.23 -30.32 22.77
N ASN A 285 16.22 -29.52 23.84
CA ASN A 285 16.62 -28.11 23.85
C ASN A 285 17.35 -27.77 25.15
N PRO A 286 18.52 -28.39 25.43
CA PRO A 286 19.17 -28.32 26.74
C PRO A 286 19.65 -26.91 27.09
N ASN A 287 19.92 -26.09 26.07
CA ASN A 287 20.41 -24.72 26.23
C ASN A 287 19.33 -23.66 26.02
N GLY A 288 18.07 -24.05 25.77
CA GLY A 288 16.94 -23.12 25.64
C GLY A 288 16.95 -22.22 24.39
N ASN A 289 17.93 -22.36 23.51
CA ASN A 289 18.16 -21.43 22.38
C ASN A 289 17.39 -21.81 21.10
N ALA A 290 16.79 -23.00 21.03
CA ALA A 290 16.06 -23.42 19.84
C ALA A 290 14.76 -22.63 19.68
N PHE A 291 14.40 -22.33 18.43
CA PHE A 291 13.10 -21.84 18.00
C PHE A 291 12.77 -22.45 16.63
N ARG A 292 11.50 -22.46 16.25
CA ARG A 292 11.07 -22.95 14.93
C ARG A 292 9.84 -22.21 14.45
N ALA A 293 9.58 -22.31 13.15
CA ALA A 293 8.32 -21.87 12.58
C ALA A 293 7.26 -22.98 12.75
N GLU A 294 6.09 -22.62 13.24
CA GLU A 294 4.88 -23.42 13.26
C GLU A 294 3.98 -22.99 12.10
N ARG A 295 3.52 -23.98 11.34
CA ARG A 295 2.76 -23.81 10.09
C ARG A 295 1.31 -24.21 10.29
N THR A 296 0.37 -23.37 9.88
CA THR A 296 -1.07 -23.68 9.90
C THR A 296 -1.72 -23.32 8.58
N VAL A 297 -2.32 -24.29 7.88
CA VAL A 297 -3.11 -24.03 6.66
C VAL A 297 -4.48 -23.51 7.08
N LEU A 298 -4.87 -22.36 6.53
CA LEU A 298 -6.21 -21.80 6.71
C LEU A 298 -7.10 -22.33 5.59
N LYS A 299 -8.13 -23.08 5.95
CA LYS A 299 -8.97 -23.83 5.00
C LYS A 299 -10.31 -23.16 4.68
N THR A 300 -10.72 -22.22 5.52
CA THR A 300 -11.99 -21.53 5.43
C THR A 300 -11.74 -20.03 5.46
N GLU A 301 -12.61 -19.28 4.81
CA GLU A 301 -12.60 -17.82 4.83
C GLU A 301 -12.30 -17.25 6.22
N THR A 302 -11.48 -16.21 6.25
CA THR A 302 -10.86 -15.83 7.50
C THR A 302 -10.49 -14.36 7.53
N GLY A 303 -10.56 -13.78 8.73
CA GLY A 303 -9.81 -12.59 9.13
C GLY A 303 -8.76 -12.96 10.18
N ARG A 304 -7.55 -12.42 10.06
CA ARG A 304 -6.45 -12.61 11.01
C ARG A 304 -5.77 -11.30 11.37
N THR A 305 -5.49 -11.16 12.66
CA THR A 305 -4.66 -10.10 13.20
C THR A 305 -3.21 -10.56 13.32
N ARG A 306 -2.30 -9.58 13.32
CA ARG A 306 -0.88 -9.78 13.62
C ARG A 306 -0.77 -10.20 15.07
N ASN A 307 0.18 -11.07 15.36
CA ASN A 307 0.65 -11.32 16.71
C ASN A 307 2.15 -11.01 16.77
N ALA A 308 2.52 -10.00 17.55
CA ALA A 308 3.92 -9.61 17.72
C ALA A 308 4.70 -10.65 18.53
N ASP A 309 4.04 -11.29 19.50
CA ASP A 309 4.67 -12.24 20.42
C ASP A 309 5.12 -13.53 19.71
N THR A 310 4.52 -13.82 18.55
CA THR A 310 4.85 -14.99 17.72
C THR A 310 5.40 -14.61 16.35
N GLU A 311 5.73 -13.34 16.12
CA GLU A 311 6.12 -12.80 14.81
C GLU A 311 5.26 -13.33 13.67
N ARG A 312 3.93 -13.32 13.87
CA ARG A 312 2.99 -13.93 12.92
C ARG A 312 3.07 -13.27 11.55
N PHE A 313 3.18 -14.09 10.52
CA PHE A 313 3.07 -13.69 9.11
C PHE A 313 2.27 -14.71 8.31
N TRP A 314 1.94 -14.36 7.06
CA TRP A 314 1.20 -15.22 6.16
C TRP A 314 1.95 -15.41 4.86
N LYS A 315 1.76 -16.56 4.23
CA LYS A 315 2.25 -16.85 2.89
C LYS A 315 1.19 -17.57 2.08
N VAL A 316 1.27 -17.41 0.77
CA VAL A 316 0.45 -18.12 -0.20
C VAL A 316 1.33 -19.16 -0.87
N GLU A 317 0.92 -20.42 -0.75
CA GLU A 317 1.59 -21.55 -1.36
C GLU A 317 0.81 -22.04 -2.58
N SER A 318 1.49 -22.48 -3.63
CA SER A 318 0.88 -23.23 -4.72
C SER A 318 0.38 -24.59 -4.21
N ALA A 319 -0.80 -25.01 -4.64
CA ALA A 319 -1.29 -26.37 -4.40
C ALA A 319 -0.69 -27.41 -5.36
N ALA A 320 -0.15 -26.95 -6.50
CA ALA A 320 0.25 -27.82 -7.61
C ALA A 320 1.77 -27.80 -7.89
N ALA A 321 2.44 -26.68 -7.67
CA ALA A 321 3.86 -26.53 -7.98
C ALA A 321 4.76 -26.72 -6.75
N THR A 322 5.92 -27.34 -6.97
CA THR A 322 6.96 -27.50 -5.95
C THR A 322 8.31 -27.07 -6.47
N ASN A 323 9.15 -26.53 -5.60
CA ASN A 323 10.56 -26.25 -5.90
C ASN A 323 11.42 -27.52 -5.92
N ALA A 324 12.70 -27.37 -6.25
CA ALA A 324 13.70 -28.44 -6.33
C ALA A 324 13.85 -29.29 -5.05
N LEU A 325 13.35 -28.83 -3.90
CA LEU A 325 13.35 -29.57 -2.63
C LEU A 325 12.02 -30.29 -2.34
N GLY A 326 11.09 -30.31 -3.31
CA GLY A 326 9.77 -30.95 -3.18
C GLY A 326 8.81 -30.20 -2.26
N ARG A 327 9.07 -28.92 -1.96
CA ARG A 327 8.20 -28.08 -1.12
C ARG A 327 7.34 -27.18 -2.01
N PRO A 328 6.10 -26.85 -1.61
CA PRO A 328 5.27 -25.90 -2.36
C PRO A 328 6.01 -24.60 -2.64
N THR A 329 5.89 -24.08 -3.86
CA THR A 329 6.34 -22.73 -4.20
C THR A 329 5.47 -21.72 -3.49
N ALA A 330 6.04 -20.61 -3.02
CA ALA A 330 5.29 -19.68 -2.18
C ALA A 330 5.76 -18.24 -2.29
N TYR A 331 4.86 -17.32 -1.94
CA TYR A 331 5.16 -15.93 -1.66
C TYR A 331 4.69 -15.56 -0.26
N ARG A 332 5.55 -14.89 0.51
CA ARG A 332 5.24 -14.44 1.88
C ARG A 332 4.90 -12.95 1.91
N LEU A 333 3.92 -12.60 2.74
CA LEU A 333 3.51 -11.21 2.99
C LEU A 333 4.25 -10.65 4.20
N HIS A 334 4.97 -9.56 3.99
CA HIS A 334 5.63 -8.78 5.03
C HIS A 334 5.10 -7.34 5.00
N SER A 335 4.68 -6.77 6.14
CA SER A 335 4.01 -5.45 6.15
C SER A 335 4.60 -4.49 7.18
N SER A 336 4.77 -3.23 6.78
CA SER A 336 5.17 -2.11 7.62
C SER A 336 3.96 -1.19 7.84
N GLY A 337 3.12 -1.55 8.81
CA GLY A 337 1.93 -0.74 9.14
C GLY A 337 0.71 -1.52 9.62
N MET A 338 0.90 -2.69 10.22
CA MET A 338 -0.19 -3.49 10.80
C MET A 338 -0.71 -2.85 12.09
N LEU A 339 -1.50 -1.79 11.94
CA LEU A 339 -2.08 -1.02 13.02
C LEU A 339 -3.44 -1.58 13.44
N ARG A 340 -3.70 -1.60 14.75
CA ARG A 340 -5.06 -1.77 15.26
C ARG A 340 -5.93 -0.55 14.92
N PRO A 341 -7.23 -0.73 14.70
CA PRO A 341 -8.17 0.37 14.67
C PRO A 341 -8.37 0.95 16.08
N TRP A 342 -8.48 2.27 16.17
CA TRP A 342 -8.78 3.02 17.40
C TRP A 342 -10.24 3.48 17.48
N PHE A 343 -11.16 2.69 16.89
CA PHE A 343 -12.60 2.92 16.90
C PHE A 343 -13.32 1.77 17.61
N HIS A 344 -14.39 2.09 18.32
CA HIS A 344 -15.19 1.07 19.00
C HIS A 344 -15.92 0.18 18.00
N ALA A 345 -15.86 -1.13 18.25
CA ALA A 345 -16.70 -2.10 17.57
C ALA A 345 -18.18 -1.82 17.82
N GLY A 346 -19.03 -2.13 16.84
CA GLY A 346 -20.50 -1.94 16.91
C GLY A 346 -20.98 -0.55 16.48
N THR A 347 -20.09 0.42 16.28
CA THR A 347 -20.41 1.74 15.71
C THR A 347 -20.75 1.63 14.22
N MET A 348 -21.49 2.61 13.67
CA MET A 348 -21.78 2.66 12.23
C MET A 348 -20.49 2.65 11.39
N MET A 349 -19.48 3.41 11.82
CA MET A 349 -18.16 3.42 11.19
C MET A 349 -17.53 2.01 11.18
N SER A 350 -17.51 1.32 12.32
CA SER A 350 -16.95 -0.04 12.40
C SER A 350 -17.66 -1.06 11.50
N LYS A 351 -18.97 -0.89 11.28
CA LYS A 351 -19.75 -1.75 10.38
C LYS A 351 -19.39 -1.48 8.92
N ARG A 352 -19.29 -0.21 8.53
CA ARG A 352 -18.93 0.21 7.15
C ARG A 352 -17.48 -0.13 6.78
N ALA A 353 -16.55 0.00 7.73
CA ALA A 353 -15.13 -0.28 7.53
C ALA A 353 -14.70 -1.62 8.14
N ALA A 354 -15.52 -2.68 8.02
CA ALA A 354 -15.23 -3.94 8.69
C ALA A 354 -13.82 -4.50 8.39
N PHE A 355 -13.28 -4.21 7.20
CA PHE A 355 -11.95 -4.62 6.76
C PHE A 355 -10.79 -4.17 7.68
N ILE A 356 -10.97 -3.12 8.47
CA ILE A 356 -9.88 -2.59 9.34
C ILE A 356 -9.63 -3.43 10.59
N PHE A 357 -10.53 -4.36 10.93
CA PHE A 357 -10.45 -5.12 12.19
C PHE A 357 -9.57 -6.39 12.09
N ASN A 358 -9.07 -6.71 10.92
CA ASN A 358 -8.02 -7.70 10.71
C ASN A 358 -6.96 -7.15 9.76
N HIS A 359 -5.70 -7.57 9.92
CA HIS A 359 -4.61 -7.15 9.03
C HIS A 359 -4.56 -7.98 7.75
N MET A 360 -5.11 -9.19 7.78
CA MET A 360 -5.25 -10.03 6.60
C MET A 360 -6.64 -10.64 6.61
N TRP A 361 -7.31 -10.61 5.47
CA TRP A 361 -8.46 -11.44 5.19
C TRP A 361 -8.20 -12.29 3.96
N CYS A 362 -8.92 -13.40 3.86
CA CYS A 362 -8.89 -14.27 2.70
C CYS A 362 -10.28 -14.79 2.38
N THR A 363 -10.64 -14.68 1.11
CA THR A 363 -11.88 -15.18 0.53
C THR A 363 -11.53 -16.02 -0.70
N PRO A 364 -12.37 -17.00 -1.10
CA PRO A 364 -12.27 -17.52 -2.45
C PRO A 364 -12.58 -16.38 -3.44
N TYR A 365 -12.07 -16.49 -4.66
CA TYR A 365 -12.40 -15.54 -5.71
C TYR A 365 -13.91 -15.55 -6.02
N ASP A 366 -14.49 -14.35 -6.10
CA ASP A 366 -15.81 -14.10 -6.64
C ASP A 366 -15.76 -12.79 -7.44
N ALA A 367 -16.25 -12.81 -8.67
CA ALA A 367 -16.22 -11.65 -9.57
C ALA A 367 -17.07 -10.46 -9.07
N GLY A 368 -18.03 -10.69 -8.17
CA GLY A 368 -18.84 -9.67 -7.50
C GLY A 368 -18.13 -9.04 -6.30
N GLU A 369 -17.16 -9.72 -5.69
CA GLU A 369 -16.46 -9.30 -4.48
C GLU A 369 -15.22 -8.46 -4.83
N ARG A 370 -15.44 -7.15 -5.04
CA ARG A 370 -14.40 -6.21 -5.46
C ARG A 370 -13.92 -5.25 -4.38
N PHE A 371 -14.84 -4.74 -3.54
CA PHE A 371 -14.56 -3.62 -2.63
C PHE A 371 -14.89 -4.00 -1.18
N PRO A 372 -13.92 -3.99 -0.26
CA PRO A 372 -14.10 -4.58 1.07
C PRO A 372 -15.04 -3.77 2.00
N ALA A 373 -15.36 -2.52 1.63
CA ALA A 373 -16.39 -1.68 2.26
C ALA A 373 -17.72 -1.65 1.49
N GLY A 374 -17.86 -2.45 0.44
CA GLY A 374 -19.06 -2.56 -0.39
C GLY A 374 -19.03 -1.74 -1.68
N ARG A 375 -19.98 -2.06 -2.56
CA ARG A 375 -20.10 -1.41 -3.86
C ARG A 375 -20.52 0.05 -3.74
N PHE A 376 -21.48 0.35 -2.86
CA PHE A 376 -22.00 1.69 -2.64
C PHE A 376 -21.66 2.14 -1.22
N VAL A 377 -20.57 2.91 -1.07
CA VAL A 377 -20.01 3.24 0.25
C VAL A 377 -20.62 4.50 0.86
N ASN A 378 -20.90 5.52 0.04
CA ASN A 378 -21.46 6.79 0.52
C ASN A 378 -22.79 6.56 1.25
N GLN A 379 -22.86 6.96 2.52
CA GLN A 379 -24.00 6.74 3.43
C GLN A 379 -24.44 5.28 3.61
N SER A 380 -23.55 4.31 3.35
CA SER A 380 -23.85 2.89 3.54
C SER A 380 -24.17 2.53 4.99
N ASP A 381 -24.96 1.47 5.19
CA ASP A 381 -25.28 0.90 6.50
C ASP A 381 -24.26 -0.17 6.96
N GLY A 382 -23.30 -0.51 6.09
CA GLY A 382 -22.26 -1.52 6.34
C GLY A 382 -22.72 -2.97 6.14
N SER A 383 -23.84 -3.22 5.46
CA SER A 383 -24.35 -4.57 5.21
C SER A 383 -23.54 -5.37 4.17
N GLU A 384 -22.96 -4.71 3.16
CA GLU A 384 -22.23 -5.36 2.05
C GLU A 384 -20.70 -5.27 2.19
N THR A 385 -20.15 -5.54 3.37
CA THR A 385 -18.69 -5.46 3.61
C THR A 385 -18.01 -6.83 3.55
N ILE A 386 -16.68 -6.87 3.57
CA ILE A 386 -15.88 -8.11 3.63
C ILE A 386 -16.29 -9.04 4.77
N ALA A 387 -16.82 -8.51 5.87
CA ALA A 387 -17.33 -9.32 6.97
C ALA A 387 -18.52 -10.19 6.55
N SER A 388 -19.35 -9.72 5.62
CA SER A 388 -20.46 -10.51 5.06
C SER A 388 -19.96 -11.66 4.19
N TRP A 389 -18.87 -11.45 3.45
CA TRP A 389 -18.25 -12.48 2.60
C TRP A 389 -17.65 -13.59 3.44
N VAL A 390 -16.77 -13.22 4.37
CA VAL A 390 -16.12 -14.17 5.28
C VAL A 390 -17.11 -14.88 6.20
N GLY A 391 -18.24 -14.24 6.52
CA GLY A 391 -19.33 -14.85 7.27
C GLY A 391 -20.00 -16.04 6.57
N GLN A 392 -19.79 -16.22 5.26
CA GLN A 392 -20.29 -17.39 4.51
C GLN A 392 -19.51 -18.66 4.84
N GLY A 393 -18.25 -18.54 5.30
CA GLY A 393 -17.43 -19.70 5.67
C GLY A 393 -17.11 -20.62 4.50
N ARG A 394 -16.89 -20.07 3.30
CA ARG A 394 -16.52 -20.82 2.10
C ARG A 394 -15.12 -21.43 2.24
N SER A 395 -14.84 -22.47 1.45
CA SER A 395 -13.51 -23.07 1.39
C SER A 395 -12.52 -22.12 0.70
N ILE A 396 -11.30 -22.06 1.23
CA ILE A 396 -10.12 -21.41 0.63
C ILE A 396 -8.93 -22.37 0.52
N GLU A 397 -9.15 -23.66 0.76
CA GLU A 397 -8.12 -24.69 0.60
C GLU A 397 -8.03 -25.11 -0.87
N ASP A 398 -6.83 -25.01 -1.46
CA ASP A 398 -6.52 -25.43 -2.84
C ASP A 398 -7.42 -24.76 -3.88
N ALA A 399 -7.67 -23.47 -3.68
CA ALA A 399 -8.63 -22.69 -4.43
C ALA A 399 -8.01 -21.40 -4.98
N ASP A 400 -8.72 -20.79 -5.92
CA ASP A 400 -8.51 -19.40 -6.32
C ASP A 400 -8.88 -18.50 -5.14
N ILE A 401 -7.90 -17.76 -4.60
CA ILE A 401 -8.04 -16.99 -3.37
C ILE A 401 -7.62 -15.54 -3.54
N VAL A 402 -8.35 -14.66 -2.85
CA VAL A 402 -8.07 -13.24 -2.80
C VAL A 402 -7.62 -12.88 -1.39
N LEU A 403 -6.43 -12.32 -1.27
CA LEU A 403 -5.98 -11.69 -0.03
C LEU A 403 -6.44 -10.24 0.03
N TRP A 404 -6.92 -9.85 1.21
CA TRP A 404 -7.28 -8.46 1.52
C TRP A 404 -6.39 -8.01 2.66
N HIS A 405 -5.33 -7.28 2.34
CA HIS A 405 -4.33 -6.87 3.32
C HIS A 405 -4.62 -5.45 3.81
N THR A 406 -4.88 -5.32 5.11
CA THR A 406 -5.08 -4.03 5.78
C THR A 406 -3.80 -3.58 6.48
N PHE A 407 -3.41 -2.34 6.22
CA PHE A 407 -2.25 -1.66 6.79
C PHE A 407 -2.49 -0.15 6.80
N GLY A 408 -1.63 0.62 7.47
CA GLY A 408 -1.85 2.06 7.51
C GLY A 408 -0.91 2.87 8.40
N LEU A 409 -1.34 4.12 8.62
CA LEU A 409 -0.68 5.13 9.44
C LEU A 409 -1.56 5.56 10.60
N LEU A 410 -0.96 5.69 11.79
CA LEU A 410 -1.56 6.41 12.91
C LEU A 410 -0.95 7.82 12.89
N HIS A 411 -1.79 8.83 12.66
CA HIS A 411 -1.34 10.20 12.63
C HIS A 411 -1.75 10.91 13.91
N LEU A 412 -0.77 11.13 14.77
CA LEU A 412 -0.84 12.11 15.86
C LEU A 412 -0.12 13.37 15.35
N PRO A 413 -0.87 14.41 14.91
CA PRO A 413 -0.29 15.57 14.26
C PRO A 413 0.85 16.21 15.06
N ARG A 414 1.87 16.69 14.35
CA ARG A 414 3.00 17.42 14.93
C ARG A 414 3.08 18.84 14.35
N LEU A 415 3.89 19.70 14.94
CA LEU A 415 4.10 21.06 14.44
C LEU A 415 4.76 21.04 13.05
N GLU A 416 5.70 20.12 12.84
CA GLU A 416 6.43 19.95 11.57
C GLU A 416 5.53 19.49 10.42
N ASP A 417 4.31 19.05 10.72
CA ASP A 417 3.34 18.65 9.71
C ASP A 417 2.56 19.85 9.13
N TRP A 418 2.80 21.07 9.65
CA TRP A 418 2.15 22.31 9.22
C TRP A 418 3.18 23.31 8.64
N PRO A 419 2.86 24.07 7.57
CA PRO A 419 1.59 24.13 6.84
C PRO A 419 1.35 23.02 5.81
N VAL A 420 2.38 22.26 5.48
CA VAL A 420 2.32 21.10 4.59
C VAL A 420 3.16 19.99 5.19
N GLN A 421 2.57 18.81 5.28
CA GLN A 421 3.14 17.66 5.96
C GLN A 421 4.27 17.03 5.13
N PRO A 422 5.46 16.80 5.72
CA PRO A 422 6.45 15.91 5.13
C PRO A 422 5.88 14.51 4.89
N VAL A 423 6.43 13.79 3.91
CA VAL A 423 5.94 12.46 3.55
C VAL A 423 6.04 11.48 4.73
N ALA A 424 4.91 10.88 5.10
CA ALA A 424 4.83 9.68 5.92
C ALA A 424 4.64 8.45 5.03
N ARG A 425 5.19 7.29 5.43
CA ARG A 425 5.25 6.09 4.59
C ARG A 425 4.66 4.86 5.28
N THR A 426 3.93 4.05 4.53
CA THR A 426 3.45 2.72 4.95
C THR A 426 3.37 1.81 3.72
N GLY A 427 3.30 0.50 3.92
CA GLY A 427 3.26 -0.42 2.79
C GLY A 427 3.42 -1.87 3.19
N PHE A 428 3.67 -2.70 2.18
CA PHE A 428 3.98 -4.11 2.35
C PHE A 428 4.82 -4.65 1.20
N ARG A 429 5.36 -5.84 1.39
CA ARG A 429 6.14 -6.61 0.44
C ARG A 429 5.58 -8.03 0.33
N LEU A 430 5.56 -8.54 -0.89
CA LEU A 430 5.40 -9.95 -1.21
C LEU A 430 6.76 -10.46 -1.69
N GLU A 431 7.33 -11.36 -0.92
CA GLU A 431 8.68 -11.88 -1.15
C GLU A 431 8.61 -13.36 -1.53
N ALA A 432 9.42 -13.77 -2.50
CA ALA A 432 9.53 -15.18 -2.87
C ALA A 432 10.03 -16.02 -1.68
N ASP A 433 9.29 -17.07 -1.31
CA ASP A 433 9.64 -18.02 -0.25
C ASP A 433 9.68 -19.44 -0.82
N GLY A 434 10.83 -19.81 -1.38
CA GLY A 434 10.97 -21.07 -2.11
C GLY A 434 10.17 -21.11 -3.42
N PHE A 435 9.82 -19.95 -3.99
CA PHE A 435 9.25 -19.86 -5.33
C PHE A 435 10.27 -20.24 -6.41
N PHE A 436 11.49 -19.70 -6.31
CA PHE A 436 12.62 -20.07 -7.15
C PHE A 436 13.46 -21.18 -6.49
N ASP A 437 14.15 -21.98 -7.30
CA ASP A 437 15.00 -23.07 -6.79
C ASP A 437 16.32 -22.59 -6.17
N ARG A 438 16.68 -21.34 -6.44
CA ARG A 438 17.87 -20.64 -5.94
C ARG A 438 17.68 -19.13 -6.08
N ASN A 439 18.65 -18.34 -5.63
CA ASN A 439 18.65 -16.90 -5.83
C ASN A 439 18.44 -16.57 -7.34
N PRO A 440 17.34 -15.87 -7.72
CA PRO A 440 17.01 -15.58 -9.11
C PRO A 440 17.85 -14.44 -9.71
N THR A 441 18.80 -13.88 -8.94
CA THR A 441 19.65 -12.74 -9.35
C THR A 441 21.10 -13.12 -9.62
N LEU A 442 21.41 -14.42 -9.68
CA LEU A 442 22.78 -14.89 -9.92
C LEU A 442 23.26 -14.61 -11.36
N ASP A 443 22.34 -14.37 -12.29
CA ASP A 443 22.60 -13.99 -13.67
C ASP A 443 22.80 -12.48 -13.88
N VAL A 444 22.54 -11.66 -12.84
CA VAL A 444 22.82 -10.22 -12.89
C VAL A 444 24.32 -10.04 -13.07
N PRO A 445 24.77 -9.23 -14.06
CA PRO A 445 26.19 -9.01 -14.28
C PRO A 445 26.82 -8.19 -13.13
N PRO A 446 28.14 -8.34 -12.89
CA PRO A 446 28.87 -7.44 -11.99
C PRO A 446 28.58 -5.96 -12.31
N GLY A 447 28.53 -5.14 -11.26
CA GLY A 447 28.46 -3.69 -11.46
C GLY A 447 29.68 -3.20 -12.25
N ALA A 448 29.47 -2.23 -13.15
CA ALA A 448 30.56 -1.53 -13.82
C ALA A 448 31.36 -0.66 -12.84
#